data_AF-W1XTA9-F1
#
_entry.id   AF-W1XTA9-F1
#
_cell.length_a   1.000
_cell.length_b   1.000
_cell.length_c   1.000
_cell.angle_alpha   90.00
_cell.angle_beta   90.00
_cell.angle_gamma   90.00
#
_symmetry.space_group_name_H-M   'P 1'
#
loop_
_entity.id
_entity.type
_entity.pdbx_description
1 polymer ?
#
loop_
_entity_poly.entity_id
_entity_poly.type
_entity_poly.pdbx_seq_one_letter_code
_entity_poly.pdbx_strand_id
1 'polypeptide(L)' 'VHAEVLPEDKASYVKQAKAEGYTVMMVGDGINDSPAISEAHVGIAMNEGAPIAQKIANVTISSDNLQALVDLR' A
#
# COMPACT_ATOMS: atom_id res chain seq x y z
N VAL A 1 -5.06 -12.71 -9.52
CA VAL A 1 -5.85 -11.46 -9.37
C VAL A 1 -6.95 -11.76 -8.36
N HIS A 2 -6.96 -11.07 -7.23
CA HIS A 2 -8.02 -11.17 -6.22
C HIS A 2 -8.92 -9.94 -6.36
N ALA A 3 -10.22 -10.13 -6.49
CA ALA A 3 -11.22 -9.07 -6.56
C ALA A 3 -12.22 -9.23 -5.40
N GLU A 4 -12.87 -8.14 -4.99
CA GLU A 4 -13.89 -8.13 -3.91
C GLU A 4 -13.39 -8.57 -2.52
N VAL A 5 -12.10 -8.37 -2.24
CA VAL A 5 -11.51 -8.66 -0.93
C VAL A 5 -11.81 -7.56 0.10
N LEU A 6 -12.10 -7.94 1.34
CA LEU A 6 -12.29 -7.00 2.43
C LEU A 6 -10.96 -6.30 2.78
N PRO A 7 -11.00 -5.10 3.41
CA PRO A 7 -9.78 -4.43 3.89
C PRO A 7 -8.87 -5.35 4.75
N GLU A 8 -9.48 -6.19 5.58
CA GLU A 8 -8.79 -7.13 6.47
C GLU A 8 -8.10 -8.27 5.70
N ASP A 9 -8.70 -8.71 4.59
CA ASP A 9 -8.14 -9.76 3.74
C ASP A 9 -6.85 -9.26 3.06
N LYS A 10 -6.84 -7.99 2.62
CA LYS A 10 -5.65 -7.36 2.04
C LYS A 10 -4.50 -7.32 3.05
N ALA A 11 -4.76 -6.91 4.29
CA ALA A 11 -3.74 -6.89 5.34
C ALA A 11 -3.26 -8.31 5.70
N SER A 12 -4.17 -9.27 5.76
CA SER A 12 -3.84 -10.67 6.01
C SER A 12 -2.93 -11.25 4.91
N TYR A 13 -3.18 -10.91 3.65
CA TYR A 13 -2.33 -11.30 2.53
C TYR A 13 -0.92 -10.71 2.65
N VAL A 14 -0.82 -9.41 2.95
CA VAL A 14 0.48 -8.74 3.19
C VAL A 14 1.22 -9.45 4.32
N LYS A 15 0.55 -9.69 5.45
CA LYS A 15 1.14 -10.38 6.60
C LYS A 15 1.63 -11.79 6.25
N GLN A 16 0.86 -12.54 5.46
CA GLN A 16 1.25 -13.87 5.01
C GLN A 16 2.49 -13.81 4.10
N ALA A 17 2.51 -12.93 3.09
CA ALA A 17 3.66 -12.78 2.20
C ALA A 17 4.94 -12.37 2.99
N LYS A 18 4.80 -11.52 4.00
CA LYS A 18 5.91 -11.21 4.92
C LYS A 18 6.38 -12.43 5.70
N ALA A 19 5.45 -13.24 6.21
CA ALA A 19 5.77 -14.46 6.96
C ALA A 19 6.46 -15.52 6.08
N GLU A 20 6.20 -15.52 4.77
CA GLU A 20 6.88 -16.35 3.76
C GLU A 20 8.29 -15.82 3.41
N GLY A 21 8.72 -14.70 4.00
CA GLY A 21 10.06 -14.14 3.84
C GLY A 21 10.18 -13.10 2.72
N TYR A 22 9.07 -12.70 2.09
CA TYR A 22 9.10 -11.66 1.06
C TYR A 22 9.21 -10.26 1.67
N THR A 23 9.97 -9.39 1.00
CA THR A 23 9.89 -7.95 1.21
C THR A 23 8.69 -7.41 0.46
N VAL A 24 7.69 -6.95 1.20
CA VAL A 24 6.39 -6.54 0.67
C VAL A 24 6.25 -5.03 0.67
N MET A 25 5.94 -4.48 -0.51
CA MET A 25 5.53 -3.10 -0.72
C MET A 25 4.03 -3.09 -1.04
N MET A 26 3.27 -2.20 -0.39
CA MET A 26 1.84 -2.02 -0.65
C MET A 26 1.60 -0.60 -1.19
N VAL A 27 0.90 -0.50 -2.31
CA VAL A 27 0.50 0.77 -2.90
C VAL A 27 -1.02 0.87 -2.86
N GLY A 28 -1.55 1.97 -2.36
CA GLY A 28 -2.98 2.23 -2.33
C GLY A 28 -3.32 3.71 -2.22
N ASP A 29 -4.60 4.02 -2.32
CA ASP A 29 -5.14 5.37 -2.30
C ASP A 29 -6.15 5.56 -1.15
N GLY A 30 -6.82 4.50 -0.71
CA GLY A 30 -7.99 4.63 0.15
C GLY A 30 -7.81 4.30 1.64
N ILE A 31 -8.88 4.62 2.39
CA ILE A 31 -9.12 4.12 3.75
C ILE A 31 -9.13 2.57 3.75
N ASN A 32 -9.64 1.94 2.69
CA ASN A 32 -9.73 0.48 2.59
C ASN A 32 -8.37 -0.20 2.47
N ASP A 33 -7.37 0.49 1.93
CA ASP A 33 -6.00 -0.04 1.83
C ASP A 33 -5.16 0.32 3.05
N SER A 34 -5.66 1.20 3.93
CA SER A 34 -4.92 1.65 5.10
C SER A 34 -4.39 0.52 6.00
N PRO A 35 -5.14 -0.57 6.27
CA PRO A 35 -4.60 -1.66 7.08
C PRO A 35 -3.46 -2.41 6.37
N ALA A 36 -3.57 -2.60 5.06
CA ALA A 36 -2.57 -3.28 4.25
C ALA A 36 -1.31 -2.43 4.04
N ILE A 37 -1.47 -1.11 3.85
CA ILE A 37 -0.37 -0.13 3.76
C ILE A 37 0.43 -0.13 5.06
N SER A 38 -0.27 -0.16 6.20
CA SER A 38 0.37 -0.16 7.53
C SER A 38 1.07 -1.48 7.86
N GLU A 39 0.57 -2.61 7.36
CA GLU A 39 1.18 -3.93 7.56
C GLU A 39 2.39 -4.15 6.66
N ALA A 40 2.50 -3.47 5.51
CA ALA A 40 3.62 -3.64 4.58
C ALA A 40 4.97 -3.20 5.18
N HIS A 41 6.07 -3.65 4.57
CA HIS A 41 7.40 -3.12 4.93
C HIS A 41 7.57 -1.68 4.45
N VAL A 42 7.00 -1.40 3.27
CA VAL A 42 6.92 -0.06 2.69
C VAL A 42 5.50 0.16 2.20
N GLY A 43 4.80 1.08 2.86
CA GLY A 43 3.49 1.56 2.47
C GLY A 43 3.61 2.81 1.60
N ILE A 44 2.93 2.82 0.45
CA ILE A 44 2.92 3.95 -0.49
C ILE A 44 1.47 4.42 -0.66
N ALA A 45 1.26 5.72 -0.47
CA ALA A 45 0.00 6.39 -0.78
C ALA A 45 0.10 7.16 -2.09
N MET A 46 -0.95 7.13 -2.92
CA MET A 46 -1.06 8.04 -4.07
C MET A 46 -1.65 9.41 -3.68
N ASN A 47 -1.38 10.44 -4.49
CA ASN A 47 -1.71 11.84 -4.23
C ASN A 47 -3.19 12.10 -3.99
N GLU A 48 -4.04 11.52 -4.82
CA GLU A 48 -5.51 11.59 -4.69
C GLU A 48 -6.04 10.69 -3.56
N GLY A 49 -5.14 10.01 -2.84
CA GLY A 49 -5.50 9.13 -1.76
C GLY A 49 -6.07 9.87 -0.55
N ALA A 50 -6.94 9.18 0.20
CA ALA A 50 -7.56 9.67 1.41
C ALA A 50 -6.48 10.19 2.40
N PRO A 51 -6.74 11.30 3.14
CA PRO A 51 -5.76 11.87 4.06
C PRO A 51 -5.20 10.90 5.10
N ILE A 52 -5.98 9.87 5.47
CA ILE A 52 -5.53 8.82 6.38
C ILE A 52 -4.46 7.91 5.74
N ALA A 53 -4.58 7.59 4.45
CA ALA A 53 -3.61 6.77 3.73
C ALA A 53 -2.25 7.50 3.62
N GLN A 54 -2.29 8.81 3.39
CA GLN A 54 -1.07 9.64 3.35
C GLN A 54 -0.36 9.74 4.70
N LYS A 55 -1.11 9.68 5.83
CA LYS A 55 -0.53 9.77 7.18
C LYS A 55 0.18 8.51 7.64
N ILE A 56 -0.26 7.36 7.16
CA ILE A 56 0.28 6.04 7.56
C ILE A 56 1.34 5.55 6.58
N ALA A 57 1.30 5.98 5.32
CA ALA A 57 2.27 5.58 4.31
C ALA A 57 3.65 6.15 4.62
N ASN A 58 4.68 5.38 4.26
CA ASN A 58 6.07 5.83 4.35
C ASN A 58 6.42 6.82 3.24
N VAL A 59 5.80 6.65 2.07
CA VAL A 59 6.03 7.48 0.89
C VAL A 59 4.68 7.88 0.30
N THR A 60 4.56 9.14 -0.09
CA THR A 60 3.40 9.64 -0.85
C THR A 60 3.87 10.08 -2.23
N ILE A 61 3.28 9.53 -3.28
CA ILE A 61 3.55 9.97 -4.65
C ILE A 61 2.61 11.14 -4.96
N SER A 62 3.15 12.30 -5.35
CA SER A 62 2.35 13.46 -5.75
C SER A 62 1.76 13.37 -7.16
N SER A 63 2.05 12.28 -7.89
CA SER A 63 1.59 12.01 -9.25
C SER A 63 0.69 10.78 -9.23
N ASP A 64 -0.30 10.75 -10.13
CA ASP A 64 -1.17 9.58 -10.34
C ASP A 64 -0.50 8.51 -11.21
N ASN A 65 0.77 8.75 -11.58
CA ASN A 65 1.56 7.83 -12.37
C ASN A 65 2.46 6.96 -11.49
N LEU A 66 2.13 5.66 -11.41
CA LEU A 66 2.92 4.64 -10.73
C LEU A 66 4.36 4.51 -11.26
N GLN A 67 4.61 4.93 -12.51
CA GLN A 67 5.97 4.96 -13.08
C GLN A 67 6.93 5.81 -12.24
N ALA A 68 6.41 6.83 -11.54
CA ALA A 68 7.20 7.65 -10.61
C ALA A 68 7.89 6.82 -9.52
N LEU A 69 7.37 5.64 -9.17
CA LEU A 69 8.02 4.73 -8.21
C LEU A 69 9.32 4.14 -8.74
N VAL A 70 9.41 3.90 -10.05
CA VAL A 70 10.61 3.36 -10.68
C VAL A 70 11.69 4.44 -10.80
N ASP A 71 11.28 5.70 -10.90
CA ASP A 71 12.18 6.84 -11.04
C ASP A 71 12.72 7.35 -9.70
N LEU A 72 12.18 6.88 -8.56
CA LEU A 72 12.70 7.17 -7.22
C LEU A 72 14.13 6.60 -7.10
N ARG A 73 15.09 7.49 -6.83
CA ARG A 73 16.52 7.19 -6.66
C ARG A 73 17.00 7.58 -5.28
#